data_AF-A0A432GTQ1-F1
#
_entry.id   AF-A0A432GTQ1-F1
#
_cell.length_a   1.000
_cell.length_b   1.000
_cell.length_c   1.000
_cell.angle_alpha   90.00
_cell.angle_beta   90.00
_cell.angle_gamma   90.00
#
_symmetry.space_group_name_H-M   'P 1'
#
loop_
_entity.id
_entity.type
_entity.pdbx_description
1 polymer ?
#
loop_
_entity_poly.entity_id
_entity_poly.type
_entity_poly.pdbx_seq_one_letter_code
_entity_poly.pdbx_strand_id
1 'polypeptide(L)'
;MQKAQESEQSIQRARVSWEQSKEDLEMAKSFIKTNPDTSCLLSNQAAINAFSSILQAHGHFQLPAYSSTEMLNICSSVASEVEETRPQCEVLDSALNRDLLGHTRPKNIQFTPAFAKTSYEASRQIHKIIKAYWRENKARFFAP
;
A
#
# COMPACT_ATOMS: atom_id res chain seq x y z
N MET A 1 16.69 -6.78 8.56
CA MET A 1 16.03 -7.49 7.44
C MET A 1 17.09 -8.05 6.50
N GLN A 2 17.01 -9.32 6.11
CA GLN A 2 17.90 -9.86 5.08
C GLN A 2 17.49 -9.28 3.72
N LYS A 3 18.30 -8.34 3.22
CA LYS A 3 18.24 -7.86 1.84
C LYS A 3 18.83 -8.96 0.97
N ALA A 4 18.03 -9.57 0.09
CA ALA A 4 18.58 -10.36 -1.00
C ALA A 4 19.18 -9.39 -2.03
N GLN A 5 20.12 -9.85 -2.85
CA GLN A 5 20.65 -9.03 -3.93
C GLN A 5 19.54 -8.71 -4.94
N GLU A 6 19.56 -7.50 -5.51
CA GLU A 6 18.71 -7.14 -6.65
C GLU A 6 18.94 -8.18 -7.76
N SER A 7 17.84 -8.74 -8.29
CA SER A 7 17.88 -9.85 -9.25
C SER A 7 16.67 -9.79 -10.17
N GLU A 8 16.71 -10.45 -11.33
CA GLU A 8 15.56 -10.53 -12.24
C GLU A 8 14.28 -11.01 -11.52
N GLN A 9 14.42 -11.96 -10.60
CA GLN A 9 13.30 -12.45 -9.79
C GLN A 9 12.75 -11.38 -8.84
N SER A 10 13.61 -10.54 -8.27
CA SER A 10 13.18 -9.44 -7.39
C SER A 10 12.43 -8.37 -8.17
N ILE A 11 12.90 -8.04 -9.37
CA ILE A 11 12.21 -7.15 -10.32
C ILE A 11 10.88 -7.75 -10.79
N GLN A 12 10.83 -9.05 -11.04
CA GLN A 12 9.58 -9.71 -11.44
C GLN A 12 8.53 -9.67 -10.31
N ARG A 13 8.93 -9.93 -9.06
CA ARG A 13 8.04 -9.76 -7.90
C ARG A 13 7.55 -8.33 -7.77
N ALA A 14 8.45 -7.35 -7.93
CA ALA A 14 8.10 -5.94 -7.89
C ALA A 14 6.99 -5.60 -8.90
N ARG A 15 7.11 -6.09 -10.14
CA ARG A 15 6.07 -5.92 -11.17
C ARG A 15 4.74 -6.52 -10.76
N VAL A 16 4.75 -7.76 -10.25
CA VAL A 16 3.52 -8.42 -9.80
C VAL A 16 2.85 -7.64 -8.67
N SER A 17 3.60 -7.23 -7.65
CA SER A 17 3.06 -6.44 -6.54
C SER A 17 2.52 -5.08 -7.01
N TRP A 18 3.17 -4.44 -7.99
CA TRP A 18 2.65 -3.21 -8.58
C TRP A 18 1.34 -3.42 -9.34
N GLU A 19 1.21 -4.48 -10.13
CA GLU A 19 -0.05 -4.81 -10.81
C GLU A 19 -1.17 -5.12 -9.82
N GLN A 20 -0.92 -5.98 -8.84
CA GLN A 20 -1.87 -6.31 -7.77
C GLN A 20 -2.33 -5.07 -7.01
N SER A 21 -1.41 -4.16 -6.68
CA SER A 21 -1.76 -2.91 -5.98
C SER A 21 -2.81 -2.09 -6.74
N LYS A 22 -2.78 -2.09 -8.08
CA LYS A 22 -3.73 -1.35 -8.91
C LYS A 22 -5.08 -2.06 -8.97
N GLU A 23 -5.08 -3.38 -9.04
CA GLU A 23 -6.30 -4.19 -8.98
C GLU A 23 -7.01 -4.00 -7.64
N ASP A 24 -6.26 -4.04 -6.53
CA ASP A 24 -6.77 -3.76 -5.19
C ASP A 24 -7.40 -2.37 -5.11
N LEU A 25 -6.76 -1.35 -5.69
CA LEU A 25 -7.27 0.02 -5.68
C LEU A 25 -8.56 0.18 -6.50
N GLU A 26 -8.66 -0.47 -7.66
CA GLU A 26 -9.88 -0.44 -8.47
C GLU A 26 -11.02 -1.21 -7.80
N MET A 27 -10.75 -2.34 -7.15
CA MET A 27 -11.73 -3.03 -6.32
C MET A 27 -12.14 -2.18 -5.12
N ALA A 28 -11.20 -1.53 -4.42
CA ALA A 28 -11.50 -0.64 -3.30
C ALA A 28 -12.51 0.44 -3.70
N LYS A 29 -12.34 1.02 -4.89
CA LYS A 29 -13.25 2.03 -5.45
C LYS A 29 -14.67 1.49 -5.68
N SER A 30 -14.81 0.28 -6.21
CA SER A 30 -16.12 -0.31 -6.53
C SER A 30 -16.93 -0.60 -5.25
N PHE A 31 -16.25 -0.92 -4.14
CA PHE A 31 -16.89 -1.25 -2.88
C PHE A 31 -17.23 -0.06 -1.98
N ILE A 32 -16.83 1.18 -2.30
CA ILE A 32 -17.04 2.37 -1.42
C ILE A 32 -18.50 2.49 -0.93
N LYS A 33 -19.47 2.22 -1.80
CA LYS A 33 -20.90 2.38 -1.48
C LYS A 33 -21.55 1.13 -0.91
N THR A 34 -21.11 -0.05 -1.35
CA THR A 34 -21.79 -1.33 -1.04
C THR A 34 -21.16 -2.03 0.15
N ASN A 35 -19.84 -1.99 0.28
CA ASN A 35 -19.05 -2.68 1.31
C ASN A 35 -17.90 -1.75 1.78
N PRO A 36 -18.20 -0.69 2.55
CA PRO A 36 -17.21 0.32 2.93
C PRO A 36 -16.03 -0.23 3.76
N ASP A 37 -16.26 -1.29 4.53
CA ASP A 37 -15.26 -2.08 5.25
C ASP A 37 -14.29 -2.78 4.29
N THR A 38 -14.81 -3.51 3.29
CA THR A 38 -14.00 -4.13 2.23
C THR A 38 -13.21 -3.08 1.46
N SER A 39 -13.83 -1.94 1.15
CA SER A 39 -13.16 -0.82 0.50
C SER A 39 -11.97 -0.28 1.32
N CYS A 40 -12.11 -0.14 2.64
CA CYS A 40 -11.01 0.28 3.52
C CYS A 40 -9.88 -0.75 3.54
N LEU A 41 -10.22 -2.04 3.68
CA LEU A 41 -9.23 -3.12 3.69
C LEU A 41 -8.44 -3.15 2.38
N LEU A 42 -9.12 -3.11 1.23
CA LEU A 42 -8.49 -3.09 -0.09
C LEU A 42 -7.68 -1.82 -0.33
N SER A 43 -8.10 -0.66 0.18
CA SER A 43 -7.31 0.57 0.11
C SER A 43 -5.99 0.42 0.86
N ASN A 44 -6.00 -0.21 2.03
CA ASN A 44 -4.77 -0.47 2.78
C ASN A 44 -3.89 -1.51 2.07
N GLN A 45 -4.49 -2.59 1.54
CA GLN A 45 -3.77 -3.62 0.79
C GLN A 45 -3.13 -3.06 -0.48
N ALA A 46 -3.83 -2.18 -1.19
CA ALA A 46 -3.31 -1.47 -2.36
C ALA A 46 -2.07 -0.63 -2.02
N ALA A 47 -2.06 0.05 -0.87
CA ALA A 47 -0.89 0.80 -0.41
C ALA A 47 0.27 -0.14 -0.03
N ILE A 48 0.00 -1.21 0.72
CA ILE A 48 1.00 -2.22 1.10
C ILE A 48 1.64 -2.84 -0.15
N ASN A 49 0.85 -3.26 -1.13
CA ASN A 49 1.36 -3.86 -2.37
C ASN A 49 2.15 -2.85 -3.20
N ALA A 50 1.76 -1.58 -3.20
CA ALA A 50 2.51 -0.52 -3.87
C ALA A 50 3.90 -0.30 -3.21
N PHE A 51 4.00 -0.20 -1.88
CA PHE A 51 5.31 -0.13 -1.21
C PHE A 51 6.13 -1.42 -1.38
N SER A 52 5.46 -2.57 -1.32
CA SER A 52 6.08 -3.88 -1.55
C SER A 52 6.76 -3.94 -2.90
N SER A 53 6.16 -3.33 -3.93
CA SER A 53 6.76 -3.28 -5.27
C SER A 53 8.14 -2.61 -5.25
N ILE A 54 8.27 -1.47 -4.57
CA ILE A 54 9.56 -0.76 -4.47
C ILE A 54 10.56 -1.63 -3.70
N LEU A 55 10.16 -2.11 -2.51
CA LEU A 55 11.03 -2.91 -1.65
C LEU A 55 11.54 -4.17 -2.35
N GLN A 56 10.67 -4.87 -3.07
CA GLN A 56 11.06 -6.06 -3.83
C GLN A 56 12.02 -5.73 -4.96
N ALA A 57 11.89 -4.59 -5.63
CA ALA A 57 12.85 -4.18 -6.64
C ALA A 57 14.24 -3.95 -6.05
N HIS A 58 14.32 -3.43 -4.82
CA HIS A 58 15.55 -3.31 -4.04
C HIS A 58 16.01 -4.62 -3.37
N GLY A 59 15.38 -5.76 -3.68
CA GLY A 59 15.82 -7.08 -3.21
C GLY A 59 15.26 -7.51 -1.85
N HIS A 60 14.27 -6.80 -1.29
CA HIS A 60 13.58 -7.25 -0.09
C HIS A 60 12.62 -8.41 -0.42
N PHE A 61 12.88 -9.58 0.17
CA PHE A 61 12.09 -10.80 -0.11
C PHE A 61 10.96 -11.03 0.89
N GLN A 62 11.23 -10.88 2.19
CA GLN A 62 10.23 -10.98 3.25
C GLN A 62 9.85 -9.57 3.72
N LEU A 63 8.55 -9.31 3.77
CA LEU A 63 7.97 -8.02 4.18
C LEU A 63 7.09 -8.27 5.41
N PRO A 64 7.64 -8.13 6.63
CA PRO A 64 6.96 -8.52 7.86
C PRO A 64 6.05 -7.40 8.42
N ALA A 65 5.37 -6.66 7.54
CA ALA A 65 4.57 -5.50 7.94
C ALA A 65 3.08 -5.78 7.75
N TYR A 66 2.29 -5.33 8.72
CA TYR A 66 0.83 -5.51 8.74
C TYR A 66 0.08 -4.19 8.50
N SER A 67 0.82 -3.08 8.37
CA SER A 67 0.30 -1.73 8.21
C SER A 67 1.02 -0.94 7.13
N SER A 68 0.37 0.10 6.63
CA SER A 68 0.93 0.98 5.61
C SER A 68 2.10 1.82 6.17
N THR A 69 2.04 2.22 7.44
CA THR A 69 3.13 2.97 8.10
C THR A 69 4.38 2.12 8.29
N GLU A 70 4.25 0.85 8.70
CA GLU A 70 5.39 -0.05 8.82
C GLU A 70 6.05 -0.27 7.46
N MET A 71 5.24 -0.47 6.40
CA MET A 71 5.73 -0.59 5.03
C MET A 71 6.48 0.68 4.59
N LEU A 72 5.94 1.86 4.88
CA LEU A 72 6.58 3.14 4.58
C LEU A 72 7.93 3.29 5.32
N ASN A 73 8.00 2.95 6.60
CA ASN A 73 9.24 3.08 7.38
C ASN A 73 10.38 2.23 6.80
N ILE A 74 10.07 1.08 6.20
CA ILE A 74 11.06 0.27 5.49
C ILE A 74 11.34 0.90 4.12
N CYS A 75 10.30 1.29 3.38
CA CYS A 75 10.41 1.80 2.01
C CYS A 75 11.20 3.13 1.92
N SER A 76 11.02 4.02 2.89
CA SER A 76 11.71 5.32 2.97
C SER A 76 13.24 5.18 3.08
N SER A 77 13.74 4.03 3.57
CA SER A 77 15.19 3.77 3.63
C SER A 77 15.84 3.53 2.26
N VAL A 78 15.05 3.18 1.24
CA VAL A 78 15.53 2.89 -0.13
C VAL A 78 14.94 3.83 -1.18
N ALA A 79 13.90 4.57 -0.85
CA ALA A 79 13.22 5.56 -1.68
C ALA A 79 12.71 6.70 -0.79
N SER A 80 13.58 7.65 -0.46
CA SER A 80 13.27 8.75 0.47
C SER A 80 12.10 9.63 0.04
N GLU A 81 11.87 9.74 -1.28
CA GLU A 81 10.77 10.50 -1.87
C GLU A 81 9.39 9.96 -1.47
N VAL A 82 9.27 8.67 -1.12
CA VAL A 82 7.98 8.11 -0.70
C VAL A 82 7.58 8.53 0.71
N GLU A 83 8.49 9.13 1.48
CA GLU A 83 8.23 9.63 2.84
C GLU A 83 7.07 10.65 2.90
N GLU A 84 6.85 11.39 1.81
CA GLU A 84 5.73 12.33 1.71
C GLU A 84 4.34 11.68 1.82
N THR A 85 4.28 10.34 1.71
CA THR A 85 3.05 9.54 1.86
C THR A 85 2.64 9.28 3.32
N ARG A 86 3.43 9.72 4.30
CA ARG A 86 3.18 9.44 5.73
C ARG A 86 1.78 9.83 6.20
N PRO A 87 1.23 11.02 5.88
CA PRO A 87 -0.12 11.38 6.31
C PRO A 87 -1.19 10.44 5.76
N GLN A 88 -1.00 9.89 4.56
CA GLN A 88 -1.92 8.93 3.96
C GLN A 88 -1.84 7.57 4.65
N CYS A 89 -0.64 7.15 5.06
CA CYS A 89 -0.46 5.91 5.82
C CYS A 89 -1.16 5.98 7.18
N GLU A 90 -1.06 7.12 7.87
CA GLU A 90 -1.78 7.34 9.15
C GLU A 90 -3.30 7.24 8.99
N VAL A 91 -3.85 7.76 7.89
CA VAL A 91 -5.29 7.63 7.56
C VAL A 91 -5.65 6.16 7.36
N LEU A 92 -4.87 5.40 6.58
CA LEU A 92 -5.13 4.00 6.30
C LEU A 92 -5.02 3.13 7.57
N ASP A 93 -4.02 3.35 8.40
CA ASP A 93 -3.82 2.60 9.64
C ASP A 93 -4.88 2.94 10.70
N SER A 94 -5.48 4.14 10.64
CA SER A 94 -6.64 4.47 11.47
C SER A 94 -7.85 3.56 11.18
N ALA A 95 -7.96 3.00 9.97
CA ALA A 95 -8.98 2.03 9.60
C ALA A 95 -8.71 0.65 10.22
N LEU A 96 -7.43 0.25 10.37
CA LEU A 96 -7.03 -1.01 11.03
C LEU A 96 -7.31 -0.99 12.55
N ASN A 97 -7.28 0.20 13.14
CA ASN A 97 -7.63 0.42 14.55
C ASN A 97 -9.15 0.41 14.82
N ARG A 98 -9.97 0.46 13.76
CA ARG A 98 -11.40 0.19 13.84
C ARG A 98 -11.58 -1.31 13.74
N ASP A 99 -12.37 -1.89 14.64
CA ASP A 99 -12.56 -3.33 14.75
C ASP A 99 -13.11 -3.91 13.44
N LEU A 100 -12.22 -4.33 12.54
CA LEU A 100 -12.55 -4.89 11.21
C LEU A 100 -13.26 -6.24 11.33
N LEU A 101 -13.12 -6.92 12.48
CA LEU A 101 -13.64 -8.27 12.73
C LEU A 101 -14.73 -8.31 13.83
N GLY A 102 -15.01 -7.18 14.49
CA GLY A 102 -16.12 -7.02 15.44
C GLY A 102 -15.96 -7.74 16.79
N HIS A 103 -14.74 -8.11 17.19
CA HIS A 103 -14.52 -9.00 18.33
C HIS A 103 -14.24 -8.32 19.68
N THR A 104 -13.93 -7.01 19.77
CA THR A 104 -13.30 -6.48 21.01
C THR A 104 -13.72 -5.10 21.52
N ARG A 105 -14.66 -4.36 20.92
CA ARG A 105 -15.08 -3.05 21.50
C ARG A 105 -16.59 -2.79 21.48
N PRO A 106 -17.18 -2.24 22.58
CA PRO A 106 -18.53 -1.71 22.55
C PRO A 106 -18.54 -0.36 21.80
N LYS A 107 -19.42 -0.27 20.78
CA LYS A 107 -19.70 0.84 19.83
C LYS A 107 -18.91 0.85 18.52
N ASN A 108 -19.36 0.02 17.57
CA ASN A 108 -19.82 0.45 16.23
C ASN A 108 -19.29 1.80 15.70
N ILE A 109 -17.99 1.95 15.44
CA ILE A 109 -17.58 2.94 14.42
C ILE A 109 -17.79 2.22 13.09
N GLN A 110 -19.02 2.25 12.59
CA GLN A 110 -19.34 1.66 11.30
C GLN A 110 -18.43 2.26 10.22
N PHE A 111 -17.90 1.41 9.36
CA PHE A 111 -17.29 1.85 8.11
C PHE A 111 -18.37 2.51 7.28
N THR A 112 -18.32 3.84 7.17
CA THR A 112 -19.26 4.59 6.35
C THR A 112 -18.70 4.76 4.94
N PRO A 113 -19.53 4.93 3.90
CA PRO A 113 -19.06 5.27 2.56
C PRO A 113 -18.17 6.51 2.53
N ALA A 114 -18.43 7.49 3.39
CA ALA A 114 -17.59 8.68 3.53
C ALA A 114 -16.18 8.32 4.01
N PHE A 115 -16.08 7.49 5.05
CA PHE A 115 -14.78 7.04 5.57
C PHE A 115 -14.05 6.14 4.56
N ALA A 116 -14.75 5.22 3.89
CA ALA A 116 -14.18 4.39 2.83
C ALA A 116 -13.64 5.24 1.67
N LYS A 117 -14.35 6.30 1.29
CA LYS A 117 -13.87 7.25 0.29
C LYS A 117 -12.58 7.95 0.75
N THR A 118 -12.47 8.35 2.02
CA THR A 118 -11.24 8.92 2.58
C THR A 118 -10.07 7.92 2.52
N SER A 119 -10.28 6.66 2.90
CA SER A 119 -9.25 5.61 2.78
C SER A 119 -8.82 5.38 1.32
N TYR A 120 -9.79 5.29 0.40
CA TYR A 120 -9.51 5.17 -1.03
C TYR A 120 -8.69 6.35 -1.56
N GLU A 121 -9.04 7.58 -1.19
CA GLU A 121 -8.32 8.78 -1.62
C GLU A 121 -6.89 8.81 -1.06
N ALA A 122 -6.68 8.39 0.19
CA ALA A 122 -5.35 8.23 0.78
C ALA A 122 -4.50 7.23 -0.04
N SER A 123 -5.01 6.02 -0.30
CA SER A 123 -4.31 5.03 -1.11
C SER A 123 -4.04 5.52 -2.55
N ARG A 124 -4.99 6.25 -3.14
CA ARG A 124 -4.83 6.82 -4.48
C ARG A 124 -3.69 7.85 -4.54
N GLN A 125 -3.51 8.66 -3.50
CA GLN A 125 -2.38 9.60 -3.43
C GLN A 125 -1.05 8.85 -3.29
N ILE A 126 -0.99 7.81 -2.45
CA ILE A 126 0.19 6.93 -2.35
C ILE A 126 0.57 6.37 -3.73
N HIS A 127 -0.42 5.85 -4.46
CA HIS A 127 -0.24 5.34 -5.82
C HIS A 127 0.29 6.38 -6.80
N LYS A 128 -0.16 7.64 -6.70
CA LYS A 128 0.33 8.73 -7.54
C LYS A 128 1.83 8.96 -7.33
N ILE A 129 2.27 8.92 -6.08
CA ILE A 129 3.66 9.16 -5.67
C ILE A 129 4.54 7.99 -6.10
N ILE A 130 4.12 6.75 -5.83
CA ILE A 130 4.84 5.55 -6.25
C ILE A 130 4.89 5.42 -7.78
N LYS A 131 3.85 5.86 -8.49
CA LYS A 131 3.88 5.93 -9.96
C LYS A 131 4.92 6.94 -10.47
N ALA A 132 5.13 8.05 -9.76
CA ALA A 132 6.20 9.00 -10.09
C ALA A 132 7.57 8.37 -9.85
N TYR A 133 7.78 7.73 -8.69
CA TYR A 133 8.97 6.94 -8.40
C TYR A 133 9.31 5.95 -9.53
N TRP A 134 8.33 5.17 -9.99
CA TRP A 134 8.54 4.20 -11.06
C TRP A 134 8.90 4.83 -12.41
N ARG A 135 8.39 6.04 -12.70
CA ARG A 135 8.75 6.76 -13.93
C ARG A 135 10.20 7.21 -13.89
N GLU A 136 10.64 7.73 -12.77
CA GLU A 136 12.00 8.25 -12.58
C GLU A 136 13.04 7.11 -12.52
N ASN A 137 12.66 5.99 -11.90
CA ASN A 137 13.56 4.85 -11.70
C ASN A 137 13.42 3.74 -12.77
N LYS A 138 12.63 3.98 -13.83
CA LYS A 138 12.36 2.97 -14.87
C LYS A 138 13.65 2.41 -15.49
N ALA A 139 14.61 3.28 -15.80
CA ALA A 139 15.87 2.90 -16.42
C ALA A 139 16.75 2.05 -15.50
N ARG A 140 16.72 2.29 -14.18
CA ARG A 140 17.52 1.51 -13.23
C ARG A 140 17.02 0.07 -13.08
N PHE A 141 15.70 -0.10 -12.98
CA PHE A 141 15.11 -1.39 -12.61
C PHE A 141 14.58 -2.20 -13.79
N PHE A 142 14.34 -1.57 -14.94
CA PHE A 142 13.69 -2.22 -16.08
C PHE A 142 14.40 -2.00 -17.42
N ALA A 143 15.58 -1.36 -17.44
CA ALA A 143 16.43 -1.41 -18.63
C ALA A 143 16.99 -2.84 -18.81
N PRO A 144 17.16 -3.30 -20.06
CA PRO A 144 17.77 -4.59 -20.37
C PRO A 144 19.24 -4.67 -19.99
#